data_AF-A0A1B7URU6-F1
#
_entry.id   AF-A0A1B7URU6-F1
#
_cell.length_a   1.000
_cell.length_b   1.000
_cell.length_c   1.000
_cell.angle_alpha   90.00
_cell.angle_beta   90.00
_cell.angle_gamma   90.00
#
_symmetry.space_group_name_H-M   'P 1'
#
loop_
_entity.id
_entity.type
_entity.pdbx_description
1 polymer ?
#
loop_
_entity_poly.entity_id
_entity_poly.type
_entity_poly.pdbx_seq_one_letter_code
_entity_poly.pdbx_strand_id
1 'polypeptide(L)'
;MYPKKQNPEQQPTKPKQKQLTVSVLGRHMKIACPAGQEEKLQNAMLELEERVGKTRYQPGVHGAEDVLLMIALNLCNEILELKKNAE
;
A
#
# COMPACT_ATOMS: atom_id res chain seq x y z
N MET A 1 -2.85 -46.13 25.12
CA MET A 1 -2.30 -46.56 23.81
C MET A 1 -3.49 -46.94 22.95
N TYR A 2 -4.02 -46.20 21.98
CA TYR A 2 -3.56 -45.12 21.09
C TYR A 2 -4.68 -44.05 20.94
N PRO A 3 -4.37 -42.84 20.42
CA PRO A 3 -5.28 -41.69 20.44
C PRO A 3 -6.27 -41.71 19.27
N LYS A 4 -7.52 -41.31 19.51
CA LYS A 4 -8.45 -40.98 18.41
C LYS A 4 -8.25 -39.52 18.01
N LYS A 5 -7.63 -39.33 16.86
CA LYS A 5 -7.64 -38.08 16.09
C LYS A 5 -9.01 -37.91 15.45
N GLN A 6 -9.61 -36.73 15.59
CA GLN A 6 -10.66 -36.08 14.78
C GLN A 6 -11.34 -35.05 15.69
N ASN A 7 -11.64 -33.81 15.35
CA ASN A 7 -11.44 -32.95 14.18
C ASN A 7 -11.99 -31.59 14.67
N PRO A 8 -11.24 -30.46 14.73
CA PRO A 8 -11.89 -29.19 14.99
C PRO A 8 -12.55 -28.74 13.68
N GLU A 9 -13.88 -28.66 13.74
CA GLU A 9 -14.79 -27.99 12.81
C GLU A 9 -14.13 -27.11 11.74
N GLN A 10 -14.38 -27.47 10.47
CA GLN A 10 -14.30 -26.56 9.35
C GLN A 10 -15.33 -25.44 9.54
N GLN A 11 -14.94 -24.40 10.30
CA GLN A 11 -15.56 -23.09 10.16
C GLN A 11 -15.13 -22.49 8.82
N PRO A 12 -16.01 -21.82 8.07
CA PRO A 12 -15.64 -21.15 6.83
C PRO A 12 -14.67 -20.02 7.19
N THR A 13 -13.37 -20.28 7.08
CA THR A 13 -12.33 -19.33 7.49
C THR A 13 -12.37 -18.16 6.53
N LYS A 14 -12.94 -17.03 6.98
CA LYS A 14 -12.75 -15.71 6.37
C LYS A 14 -11.26 -15.54 6.01
N PRO A 15 -10.91 -15.07 4.81
CA PRO A 15 -9.51 -14.97 4.41
C PRO A 15 -8.76 -14.09 5.42
N LYS A 16 -7.74 -14.69 6.04
CA LYS A 16 -6.86 -14.04 7.02
C LYS A 16 -6.19 -12.86 6.33
N GLN A 17 -6.64 -11.63 6.61
CA GLN A 17 -5.99 -10.41 6.11
C GLN A 17 -4.58 -10.34 6.72
N LYS A 18 -3.56 -10.31 5.88
CA LYS A 18 -2.17 -10.16 6.34
C LYS A 18 -1.89 -8.68 6.54
N GLN A 19 -1.09 -8.33 7.55
CA GLN A 19 -0.61 -6.95 7.70
C GLN A 19 0.74 -6.84 7.01
N LEU A 20 0.91 -5.81 6.18
CA LEU A 20 2.17 -5.49 5.53
C LEU A 20 2.76 -4.23 6.16
N THR A 21 4.07 -4.23 6.39
CA THR A 21 4.78 -3.07 6.92
C THR A 21 5.29 -2.24 5.76
N VAL A 22 5.02 -0.95 5.80
CA VAL A 22 5.39 0.03 4.77
C VAL A 22 6.27 1.08 5.40
N SER A 23 7.33 1.46 4.69
CA SER A 23 8.27 2.47 5.12
C SER A 23 8.31 3.55 4.04
N VAL A 24 7.90 4.79 4.35
CA VAL A 24 7.91 5.92 3.41
C VAL A 24 8.36 7.19 4.11
N LEU A 25 9.31 7.92 3.53
CA LEU A 25 9.85 9.18 4.09
C LEU A 25 10.35 9.03 5.55
N GLY A 26 10.84 7.85 5.92
CA GLY A 26 11.29 7.54 7.29
C GLY A 26 10.15 7.21 8.28
N ARG A 27 8.90 7.09 7.80
CA ARG A 27 7.75 6.66 8.60
C ARG A 27 7.46 5.19 8.34
N HIS A 28 7.31 4.41 9.41
CA HIS A 28 6.91 3.00 9.32
C HIS A 28 5.44 2.85 9.75
N MET A 29 4.64 2.19 8.92
CA MET A 29 3.22 1.94 9.20
C MET A 29 2.81 0.53 8.80
N LYS A 30 1.80 -0.02 9.48
CA LYS A 30 1.21 -1.31 9.12
C LYS A 30 -0.11 -1.07 8.42
N ILE A 31 -0.29 -1.68 7.26
CA ILE A 31 -1.53 -1.63 6.48
C ILE A 31 -2.09 -3.03 6.29
N ALA A 32 -3.41 -3.11 6.30
CA ALA A 32 -4.13 -4.33 5.99
C ALA A 32 -3.95 -4.65 4.51
N CYS A 33 -3.39 -5.82 4.21
CA CYS A 33 -3.28 -6.36 2.88
C CYS A 33 -4.31 -7.49 2.73
N PRO A 34 -5.33 -7.33 1.87
CA PRO A 34 -6.18 -8.43 1.48
C PRO A 34 -5.35 -9.56 0.86
N ALA A 35 -5.77 -10.81 1.06
CA ALA A 35 -5.10 -11.96 0.47
C ALA A 35 -5.05 -11.84 -1.05
N GLY A 36 -3.88 -12.07 -1.65
CA GLY A 36 -3.67 -11.97 -3.10
C GLY A 36 -3.45 -10.55 -3.65
N GLN A 37 -3.40 -9.53 -2.79
CA GLN A 37 -3.07 -8.15 -3.19
C GLN A 37 -1.64 -7.73 -2.76
N GLU A 38 -0.84 -8.67 -2.27
CA GLU A 38 0.52 -8.42 -1.76
C GLU A 38 1.41 -7.74 -2.82
N GLU A 39 1.41 -8.28 -4.04
CA GLU A 39 2.18 -7.72 -5.17
C GLU A 39 1.70 -6.33 -5.58
N LYS A 40 0.37 -6.13 -5.68
CA LYS A 40 -0.21 -4.81 -6.00
C LYS A 40 0.20 -3.76 -4.99
N LEU A 41 0.17 -4.11 -3.70
CA LEU A 41 0.54 -3.21 -2.63
C LEU A 41 2.05 -2.92 -2.63
N GLN A 42 2.88 -3.93 -2.92
CA GLN A 42 4.32 -3.75 -3.08
C GLN A 42 4.65 -2.82 -4.26
N ASN A 43 3.99 -2.99 -5.41
CA ASN A 43 4.15 -2.12 -6.57
C ASN A 43 3.74 -0.68 -6.25
N ALA A 44 2.61 -0.50 -5.54
CA ALA A 44 2.16 0.82 -5.10
C ALA A 44 3.17 1.50 -4.16
N MET A 45 3.85 0.74 -3.30
CA MET A 45 4.92 1.29 -2.45
C MET A 45 6.14 1.73 -3.25
N LEU A 46 6.62 0.89 -4.19
CA LEU A 46 7.78 1.21 -5.02
C LEU A 46 7.53 2.49 -5.83
N GLU A 47 6.33 2.59 -6.39
CA GLU A 47 5.87 3.74 -7.14
C GLU A 47 5.81 5.03 -6.27
N LEU A 48 5.35 4.91 -5.02
CA LEU A 48 5.33 6.03 -4.07
C LEU A 48 6.74 6.47 -3.67
N GLU A 49 7.64 5.52 -3.39
CA GLU A 49 9.06 5.80 -3.09
C GLU A 49 9.75 6.54 -4.25
N GLU A 50 9.50 6.12 -5.49
CA GLU A 50 10.06 6.77 -6.66
C GLU A 50 9.58 8.23 -6.79
N ARG A 51 8.27 8.48 -6.63
CA ARG A 51 7.71 9.85 -6.64
C ARG A 51 8.29 10.69 -5.50
N VAL A 52 8.42 10.13 -4.31
CA VAL A 52 9.07 10.78 -3.16
C VAL A 52 10.50 11.19 -3.48
N GLY A 53 11.28 10.29 -4.08
CA GLY A 53 12.64 10.56 -4.52
C GLY A 53 12.70 11.74 -5.48
N LYS A 54 11.78 11.81 -6.46
CA LYS A 54 11.71 12.89 -7.46
C LYS A 54 11.29 14.24 -6.85
N THR A 55 10.30 14.26 -5.96
CA THR A 55 9.76 15.50 -5.37
C THR A 55 10.69 16.12 -4.30
N ARG A 56 11.44 15.31 -3.54
CA ARG A 56 12.37 15.82 -2.51
C ARG A 56 13.45 16.76 -3.03
N TYR A 57 13.82 16.68 -4.31
CA TYR A 57 14.84 17.54 -4.91
C TYR A 57 14.32 18.91 -5.35
N GLN A 58 13.01 19.18 -5.25
CA GLN A 58 12.47 20.46 -5.71
C GLN A 58 12.74 21.58 -4.68
N PRO A 59 13.41 22.68 -5.09
CA PRO A 59 13.68 23.80 -4.20
C PRO A 59 12.36 24.48 -3.79
N GLY A 60 12.15 24.63 -2.49
CA GLY A 60 10.94 25.25 -1.91
C GLY A 60 9.92 24.28 -1.31
N VAL A 61 10.17 22.97 -1.32
CA VAL A 61 9.33 22.00 -0.59
C VAL A 61 9.80 21.89 0.86
N HIS A 62 8.94 22.27 1.81
CA HIS A 62 9.29 22.40 3.22
C HIS A 62 8.80 21.18 4.02
N GLY A 63 9.49 20.06 3.87
CA GLY A 63 9.34 18.89 4.75
C GLY A 63 8.48 17.75 4.20
N ALA A 64 8.43 16.65 4.96
CA ALA A 64 7.84 15.38 4.49
C ALA A 64 6.34 15.45 4.22
N GLU A 65 5.60 16.29 4.95
CA GLU A 65 4.14 16.45 4.78
C GLU A 65 3.81 17.18 3.48
N ASP A 66 4.53 18.27 3.16
CA ASP A 66 4.39 19.00 1.90
C ASP A 66 4.74 18.12 0.69
N VAL A 67 5.81 17.32 0.81
CA VAL A 67 6.16 16.32 -0.23
C VAL A 67 5.01 15.34 -0.46
N LEU A 68 4.43 14.79 0.60
CA LEU A 68 3.30 13.85 0.48
C LEU A 68 2.07 14.51 -0.12
N LEU A 69 1.76 15.75 0.28
CA LEU A 69 0.61 16.49 -0.25
C LEU A 69 0.77 16.73 -1.76
N MET A 70 1.96 17.17 -2.19
CA MET A 70 2.25 17.39 -3.60
C MET A 70 2.15 16.09 -4.41
N ILE A 71 2.69 14.99 -3.90
CA ILE A 71 2.61 13.68 -4.57
C ILE A 71 1.16 13.20 -4.65
N ALA A 72 0.39 13.34 -3.58
CA ALA A 72 -1.02 12.97 -3.56
C ALA A 72 -1.84 13.78 -4.57
N LEU A 73 -1.59 15.09 -4.68
CA LEU A 73 -2.24 15.95 -5.67
C LEU A 73 -1.90 15.52 -7.10
N ASN A 74 -0.63 15.25 -7.40
CA ASN A 74 -0.20 14.77 -8.72
C ASN A 74 -0.85 13.42 -9.07
N LEU A 75 -0.88 12.48 -8.12
CA LEU A 75 -1.55 11.19 -8.26
C LEU A 75 -3.05 11.34 -8.57
N CYS A 76 -3.75 12.22 -7.86
CA CYS A 76 -5.15 12.50 -8.14
C CYS A 76 -5.34 13.04 -9.56
N ASN A 77 -4.47 13.94 -10.02
CA ASN A 77 -4.51 14.46 -11.38
C ASN A 77 -4.27 13.36 -12.43
N GLU A 78 -3.26 12.50 -12.24
CA GLU A 78 -3.00 11.35 -13.13
C GLU A 78 -4.23 10.42 -13.22
N ILE A 79 -4.88 10.13 -12.09
CA ILE A 79 -6.09 9.31 -12.05
C ILE A 79 -7.25 9.96 -12.82
N LEU A 80 -7.43 11.28 -12.69
CA LEU A 80 -8.49 12.01 -13.41
C LEU A 80 -8.25 11.99 -14.92
N GLU A 81 -7.00 12.21 -15.36
CA GLU A 81 -6.64 12.15 -16.77
C GLU A 81 -6.82 10.74 -17.34
N LEU A 82 -6.43 9.69 -16.59
CA LEU A 82 -6.66 8.30 -17.00
C LEU A 82 -8.14 7.97 -17.14
N LYS A 83 -9.00 8.48 -16.25
CA LYS A 83 -10.45 8.29 -16.34
C LYS A 83 -11.03 8.98 -17.56
N LYS A 84 -10.64 10.23 -17.81
CA LYS A 84 -11.09 11.02 -18.96
C LYS A 84 -10.66 10.41 -20.30
N ASN A 85 -9.47 9.81 -20.36
CA ASN A 85 -8.96 9.16 -21.57
C ASN A 85 -9.54 7.77 -21.82
N ALA A 86 -10.26 7.20 -20.86
CA ALA A 86 -10.95 5.92 -20.98
C ALA A 86 -12.44 6.07 -21.40
N GLU A 87 -12.92 7.31 -21.53
CA GLU A 87 -14.23 7.69 -22.09
C GLU A 87 -14.13 7.99 -23.59
#